data_AF-A0A2N1TQE2-F1
#
_entry.id   AF-A0A2N1TQE2-F1
#
_cell.length_a   1.000
_cell.length_b   1.000
_cell.length_c   1.000
_cell.angle_alpha   90.00
_cell.angle_beta   90.00
_cell.angle_gamma   90.00
#
_symmetry.space_group_name_H-M   'P 1'
#
loop_
_entity.id
_entity.type
_entity.pdbx_description
1 polymer ?
#
loop_
_entity_poly.entity_id
_entity_poly.type
_entity_poly.pdbx_seq_one_letter_code
_entity_poly.pdbx_strand_id
1 'polypeptide(L)'
;MDIGIIDVGEWQKVVDFRSGRTATVPDRRTADVAAVKEIMSAHPYPGDCETESVDWAFATAQSLIGIFDPRCVIITVGTLYFTEMSRSPGEYDRRQLLDGILQSLEKFKSNFDGDVLVAGTGSMLPVEGFIECQNLQGLSCARGMGPVHCGFYDLSDHDMAYLREHPGMERLLTREEALKDWDAADDFKERFPEYIAVARRGWAFRNFGSGPRPLLKISARDREIPIVSPLTVESITAVPAVMDGILSRGGKVALVVIEGAGCDDIPGGSPCSAELDWYTYTGGDDFYQALMTGTELYRQSYPPGFRYYFEDTPDKPYPYSGPYRELPSTPWMSRGIKTIAAGSRGIITHVMSGADIALECFARALYNYGTMAVIRGDGGK
;
A
#
# COMPACT_ATOMS: atom_id res chain seq x y z
N MET A 1 -12.28 19.53 -7.97
CA MET A 1 -11.55 18.82 -9.04
C MET A 1 -10.26 18.30 -8.45
N ASP A 2 -10.01 17.01 -8.59
CA ASP A 2 -8.74 16.37 -8.20
C ASP A 2 -7.71 16.61 -9.31
N ILE A 3 -6.51 17.07 -8.95
CA ILE A 3 -5.45 17.39 -9.90
C ILE A 3 -4.37 16.31 -9.82
N GLY A 4 -4.01 15.72 -10.96
CA GLY A 4 -2.84 14.86 -11.09
C GLY A 4 -1.69 15.62 -11.75
N ILE A 5 -0.47 15.41 -11.27
CA ILE A 5 0.77 15.91 -11.87
C ILE A 5 1.65 14.71 -12.12
N ILE A 6 2.08 14.53 -13.37
CA ILE A 6 3.03 13.48 -13.76
C ILE A 6 4.32 14.19 -14.16
N ASP A 7 5.43 13.79 -13.56
CA ASP A 7 6.77 14.26 -13.89
C ASP A 7 7.61 13.06 -14.31
N VAL A 8 8.11 13.07 -15.54
CA VAL A 8 8.97 12.00 -16.06
C VAL A 8 10.45 12.38 -16.07
N GLY A 9 10.81 13.53 -15.49
CA GLY A 9 12.16 14.09 -15.46
C GLY A 9 12.34 15.22 -16.48
N GLU A 10 12.02 14.97 -17.75
CA GLU A 10 12.21 15.97 -18.82
C GLU A 10 11.01 16.91 -19.00
N TRP A 11 9.82 16.46 -18.60
CA TRP A 11 8.59 17.26 -18.71
C TRP A 11 7.58 16.88 -17.64
N GLN A 12 6.67 17.82 -17.40
CA GLN A 12 5.57 17.67 -16.46
C GLN A 12 4.22 17.86 -17.15
N LYS A 13 3.24 17.03 -16.80
CA LYS A 13 1.87 17.10 -17.30
C LYS A 13 0.86 17.19 -16.16
N VAL A 14 -0.09 18.11 -16.31
CA VAL A 14 -1.22 18.27 -15.40
C VAL A 14 -2.47 17.65 -16.00
N VAL A 15 -3.18 16.85 -15.22
CA VAL A 15 -4.40 16.14 -15.61
C VAL A 15 -5.50 16.34 -14.57
N ASP A 16 -6.75 16.23 -15.00
CA ASP A 16 -7.87 15.96 -14.11
C ASP A 16 -7.70 14.52 -13.67
N PHE A 17 -7.45 14.32 -12.38
CA PHE A 17 -7.03 13.01 -11.88
C PHE A 17 -8.14 11.95 -12.02
N ARG A 18 -9.41 12.37 -11.97
CA ARG A 18 -10.57 11.49 -12.08
C ARG A 18 -10.78 10.99 -13.51
N SER A 19 -10.54 11.83 -14.52
CA SER A 19 -10.76 11.47 -15.93
C SER A 19 -9.47 11.09 -16.68
N GLY A 20 -8.30 11.43 -16.14
CA GLY A 20 -7.00 11.29 -16.77
C GLY A 20 -6.74 12.23 -17.96
N ARG A 21 -7.66 13.17 -18.24
CA ARG A 21 -7.51 14.12 -19.35
C ARG A 21 -6.68 15.30 -18.91
N THR A 22 -6.02 15.96 -19.87
CA THR A 22 -5.30 17.23 -19.59
C THR A 22 -6.27 18.23 -18.95
N ALA A 23 -5.84 18.87 -17.86
CA ALA A 23 -6.66 19.85 -17.15
C ALA A 23 -6.05 21.24 -17.19
N THR A 24 -6.93 22.24 -17.19
CA THR A 24 -6.58 23.61 -16.82
C THR A 24 -6.61 23.73 -15.30
N VAL A 25 -5.54 24.26 -14.72
CA VAL A 25 -5.45 24.46 -13.27
C VAL A 25 -6.36 25.62 -12.87
N PRO A 26 -7.29 25.45 -11.91
CA PRO A 26 -8.08 26.55 -11.38
C PRO A 26 -7.18 27.57 -10.68
N ASP A 27 -7.45 28.87 -10.84
CA ASP A 27 -6.61 29.96 -10.29
C ASP A 27 -6.26 29.78 -8.80
N ARG A 28 -7.24 29.34 -8.00
CA ARG A 28 -7.08 29.09 -6.55
C ARG A 28 -6.09 27.97 -6.20
N ARG A 29 -5.67 27.16 -7.18
CA ARG A 29 -4.74 26.02 -7.03
C ARG A 29 -3.44 26.23 -7.77
N THR A 30 -3.26 27.34 -8.48
CA THR A 30 -2.05 27.62 -9.26
C THR A 30 -0.80 27.61 -8.39
N ALA A 31 -0.87 28.18 -7.18
CA ALA A 31 0.26 28.18 -6.24
C ALA A 31 0.61 26.77 -5.75
N ASP A 32 -0.39 25.99 -5.31
CA ASP A 32 -0.19 24.61 -4.85
C ASP A 32 0.41 23.73 -5.96
N VAL A 33 -0.12 23.82 -7.18
CA VAL A 33 0.38 23.06 -8.33
C VAL A 33 1.80 23.48 -8.70
N ALA A 34 2.11 24.78 -8.69
CA ALA A 34 3.46 25.26 -8.97
C ALA A 34 4.47 24.75 -7.94
N ALA A 35 4.12 24.81 -6.64
CA ALA A 35 4.96 24.32 -5.56
C ALA A 35 5.21 22.81 -5.66
N VAL A 36 4.17 22.00 -5.90
CA VAL A 36 4.34 20.55 -6.05
C VAL A 36 5.20 20.21 -7.27
N LYS A 37 5.04 20.93 -8.40
CA LYS A 37 5.89 20.76 -9.57
C LYS A 37 7.36 21.06 -9.28
N GLU A 38 7.65 22.11 -8.51
CA GLU A 38 9.02 22.45 -8.11
C GLU A 38 9.64 21.35 -7.23
N ILE A 39 8.87 20.81 -6.26
CA ILE A 39 9.31 19.67 -5.45
C ILE A 39 9.64 18.47 -6.34
N MET A 40 8.74 18.09 -7.26
CA MET A 40 8.94 16.93 -8.14
C MET A 40 10.20 17.09 -9.01
N SER A 41 10.44 18.28 -9.56
CA SER A 41 11.64 18.55 -10.37
C SER A 41 12.93 18.59 -9.53
N ALA A 42 12.87 19.03 -8.28
CA ALA A 42 14.01 19.02 -7.37
C ALA A 42 14.35 17.61 -6.85
N HIS A 43 13.38 16.70 -6.86
CA HIS A 43 13.51 15.34 -6.33
C HIS A 43 13.09 14.28 -7.37
N PRO A 44 13.90 14.04 -8.42
CA PRO A 44 13.65 12.94 -9.34
C PRO A 44 13.70 11.59 -8.59
N TYR A 45 12.78 10.68 -8.92
CA TYR A 45 12.73 9.38 -8.26
C TYR A 45 13.91 8.50 -8.71
N PRO A 46 14.72 7.93 -7.79
CA PRO A 46 15.89 7.16 -8.16
C PRO A 46 15.58 5.71 -8.59
N GLY A 47 14.51 5.10 -8.07
CA GLY A 47 14.06 3.75 -8.46
C GLY A 47 13.79 2.81 -7.28
N ASP A 48 12.87 1.86 -7.45
CA ASP A 48 12.31 1.01 -6.37
C ASP A 48 13.36 0.26 -5.53
N CYS A 49 14.48 -0.16 -6.15
CA CYS A 49 15.55 -0.92 -5.49
C CYS A 49 16.78 -0.09 -5.12
N GLU A 50 16.79 1.22 -5.44
CA GLU A 50 17.92 2.10 -5.13
C GLU A 50 17.83 2.58 -3.68
N THR A 51 18.97 2.62 -2.98
CA THR A 51 18.99 2.99 -1.56
C THR A 51 18.60 4.46 -1.37
N GLU A 52 18.88 5.29 -2.36
CA GLU A 52 18.49 6.69 -2.44
C GLU A 52 16.96 6.88 -2.41
N SER A 53 16.16 5.86 -2.74
CA SER A 53 14.69 5.93 -2.63
C SER A 53 14.20 6.13 -1.19
N VAL A 54 15.00 5.72 -0.20
CA VAL A 54 14.72 5.94 1.21
C VAL A 54 14.78 7.44 1.51
N ASP A 55 15.92 8.07 1.21
CA ASP A 55 16.12 9.50 1.44
C ASP A 55 15.18 10.35 0.60
N TRP A 56 14.89 9.92 -0.63
CA TRP A 56 13.93 10.57 -1.50
C TRP A 56 12.53 10.67 -0.85
N ALA A 57 12.04 9.58 -0.22
CA ALA A 57 10.72 9.57 0.41
C ALA A 57 10.64 10.57 1.57
N PHE A 58 11.65 10.60 2.44
CA PHE A 58 11.70 11.53 3.57
C PHE A 58 11.95 12.98 3.13
N ALA A 59 12.84 13.23 2.19
CA ALA A 59 13.14 14.57 1.68
C ALA A 59 11.91 15.20 1.00
N THR A 60 11.20 14.42 0.19
CA THR A 60 9.94 14.85 -0.44
C THR A 60 8.88 15.19 0.61
N ALA A 61 8.73 14.34 1.65
CA ALA A 61 7.82 14.63 2.76
C ALA A 61 8.18 15.94 3.46
N GLN A 62 9.47 16.18 3.73
CA GLN A 62 9.95 17.41 4.36
C GLN A 62 9.68 18.65 3.50
N SER A 63 9.88 18.57 2.19
CA SER A 63 9.56 19.65 1.25
C SER A 63 8.06 19.95 1.25
N LEU A 64 7.20 18.92 1.28
CA LEU A 64 5.75 19.09 1.42
C LEU A 64 5.37 19.71 2.77
N ILE A 65 6.00 19.28 3.86
CA ILE A 65 5.77 19.85 5.20
C ILE A 65 6.11 21.34 5.23
N GLY A 66 7.27 21.72 4.70
CA GLY A 66 7.74 23.10 4.70
C GLY A 66 6.84 24.08 3.94
N ILE A 67 6.14 23.60 2.91
CA ILE A 67 5.23 24.43 2.11
C ILE A 67 3.81 24.42 2.66
N PHE A 68 3.29 23.24 3.00
CA PHE A 68 1.87 23.07 3.26
C PHE A 68 1.51 23.12 4.75
N ASP A 69 2.47 22.96 5.66
CA ASP A 69 2.28 22.88 7.12
C ASP A 69 1.13 21.92 7.53
N PRO A 70 1.20 20.64 7.14
CA PRO A 70 0.18 19.66 7.46
C PRO A 70 0.22 19.27 8.94
N ARG A 71 -0.90 18.77 9.45
CA ARG A 71 -0.97 18.18 10.79
C ARG A 71 -0.90 16.66 10.79
N CYS A 72 -1.12 16.03 9.63
CA CYS A 72 -0.98 14.60 9.45
C CYS A 72 -0.09 14.32 8.24
N VAL A 73 0.96 13.51 8.44
CA VAL A 73 1.95 13.14 7.43
C VAL A 73 1.98 11.63 7.29
N ILE A 74 1.99 11.12 6.07
CA ILE A 74 2.14 9.70 5.79
C ILE A 74 3.39 9.50 4.94
N ILE A 75 4.28 8.60 5.35
CA ILE A 75 5.50 8.27 4.61
C ILE A 75 5.54 6.77 4.37
N THR A 76 5.67 6.34 3.11
CA THR A 76 5.82 4.91 2.78
C THR A 76 7.19 4.63 2.18
N VAL A 77 7.95 3.73 2.80
CA VAL A 77 9.30 3.35 2.39
C VAL A 77 9.28 1.90 1.88
N GLY A 78 9.27 1.75 0.56
CA GLY A 78 9.17 0.45 -0.13
C GLY A 78 10.51 -0.25 -0.41
N THR A 79 11.64 0.43 -0.21
CA THR A 79 12.96 -0.01 -0.72
C THR A 79 13.40 -1.38 -0.21
N LEU A 80 13.19 -1.68 1.08
CA LEU A 80 13.54 -2.97 1.66
C LEU A 80 12.74 -4.10 0.99
N TYR A 81 11.41 -3.98 0.95
CA TYR A 81 10.53 -4.93 0.27
C TYR A 81 10.95 -5.19 -1.19
N PHE A 82 11.14 -4.14 -1.99
CA PHE A 82 11.48 -4.30 -3.40
C PHE A 82 12.87 -4.91 -3.60
N THR A 83 13.84 -4.52 -2.77
CA THR A 83 15.20 -5.08 -2.80
C THR A 83 15.18 -6.57 -2.45
N GLU A 84 14.55 -6.93 -1.33
CA GLU A 84 14.45 -8.31 -0.83
C GLU A 84 13.73 -9.24 -1.80
N MET A 85 12.70 -8.73 -2.48
CA MET A 85 11.90 -9.49 -3.43
C MET A 85 12.62 -9.73 -4.77
N SER A 86 13.50 -8.81 -5.20
CA SER A 86 14.03 -8.80 -6.57
C SER A 86 15.55 -8.98 -6.71
N ARG A 87 16.34 -8.74 -5.66
CA ARG A 87 17.80 -8.90 -5.67
C ARG A 87 18.25 -10.19 -5.00
N SER A 88 19.22 -10.85 -5.62
CA SER A 88 19.80 -12.12 -5.14
C SER A 88 20.55 -11.93 -3.82
N PRO A 89 20.61 -12.97 -2.96
CA PRO A 89 21.47 -12.93 -1.78
C PRO A 89 22.91 -12.58 -2.17
N GLY A 90 23.46 -11.52 -1.56
CA GLY A 90 24.81 -11.01 -1.84
C GLY A 90 24.87 -9.82 -2.80
N GLU A 91 23.79 -9.47 -3.51
CA GLU A 91 23.73 -8.24 -4.33
C GLU A 91 23.45 -6.98 -3.51
N TYR A 92 23.07 -7.15 -2.24
CA TYR A 92 22.85 -6.08 -1.29
C TYR A 92 23.20 -6.54 0.13
N ASP A 93 23.57 -5.59 0.99
CA ASP A 93 23.70 -5.82 2.42
C ASP A 93 22.38 -5.41 3.09
N ARG A 94 21.60 -6.41 3.53
CA ARG A 94 20.31 -6.18 4.19
C ARG A 94 20.45 -5.34 5.46
N ARG A 95 21.52 -5.57 6.24
CA ARG A 95 21.74 -4.85 7.48
C ARG A 95 22.08 -3.39 7.18
N GLN A 96 22.97 -3.16 6.23
CA GLN A 96 23.30 -1.79 5.80
C GLN A 96 22.06 -1.04 5.26
N LEU A 97 21.21 -1.71 4.49
CA LEU A 97 19.97 -1.13 3.97
C LEU A 97 19.01 -0.75 5.12
N LEU A 98 18.78 -1.66 6.07
CA LEU A 98 17.93 -1.41 7.22
C LEU A 98 18.49 -0.29 8.11
N ASP A 99 19.80 -0.32 8.40
CA ASP A 99 20.50 0.72 9.17
C ASP A 99 20.35 2.10 8.47
N GLY A 100 20.42 2.14 7.14
CA GLY A 100 20.17 3.35 6.34
C GLY A 100 18.73 3.85 6.48
N ILE A 101 17.74 2.96 6.40
CA ILE A 101 16.32 3.30 6.61
C ILE A 101 16.09 3.90 8.00
N LEU A 102 16.62 3.23 9.04
CA LEU A 102 16.49 3.69 10.42
C LEU A 102 17.22 5.02 10.64
N GLN A 103 18.38 5.24 10.02
CA GLN A 103 19.07 6.52 10.10
C GLN A 103 18.25 7.66 9.47
N SER A 104 17.63 7.44 8.31
CA SER A 104 16.79 8.46 7.66
C SER A 104 15.50 8.73 8.44
N LEU A 105 14.92 7.70 9.07
CA LEU A 105 13.82 7.84 10.01
C LEU A 105 14.21 8.70 11.24
N GLU A 106 15.37 8.45 11.86
CA GLU A 106 15.81 9.25 13.01
C GLU A 106 16.11 10.71 12.63
N LYS A 107 16.69 10.95 11.44
CA LYS A 107 16.83 12.30 10.89
C LYS A 107 15.47 12.97 10.70
N PHE A 108 14.47 12.25 10.19
CA PHE A 108 13.12 12.78 10.03
C PHE A 108 12.50 13.12 11.39
N LYS A 109 12.54 12.20 12.36
CA LYS A 109 12.02 12.42 13.73
C LYS A 109 12.62 13.67 14.37
N SER A 110 13.92 13.90 14.19
CA SER A 110 14.62 15.05 14.76
C SER A 110 14.17 16.40 14.16
N ASN A 111 13.55 16.38 12.97
CA ASN A 111 13.11 17.58 12.26
C ASN A 111 11.58 17.75 12.22
N PHE A 112 10.81 16.74 12.63
CA PHE A 112 9.36 16.80 12.64
C PHE A 112 8.84 17.28 14.00
N ASP A 113 8.14 18.41 14.00
CA ASP A 113 7.49 18.97 15.19
C ASP A 113 6.16 18.28 15.49
N GLY A 114 6.22 17.01 15.91
CA GLY A 114 5.05 16.19 16.23
C GLY A 114 5.39 14.75 16.61
N ASP A 115 4.34 13.98 16.89
CA ASP A 115 4.48 12.55 17.20
C ASP A 115 4.78 11.74 15.93
N VAL A 116 5.74 10.83 16.00
CA VAL A 116 6.09 9.94 14.87
C VAL A 116 5.75 8.50 15.25
N LEU A 117 4.76 7.93 14.56
CA LEU A 117 4.44 6.52 14.60
C LEU A 117 5.21 5.80 13.48
N VAL A 118 5.66 4.57 13.76
CA VAL A 118 6.39 3.75 12.79
C VAL A 118 5.74 2.38 12.73
N ALA A 119 5.43 1.89 11.55
CA ALA A 119 4.87 0.55 11.33
C ALA A 119 5.75 -0.24 10.34
N GLY A 120 6.05 -1.49 10.67
CA GLY A 120 6.50 -2.48 9.70
C GLY A 120 5.32 -3.12 8.97
N THR A 121 5.56 -3.82 7.87
CA THR A 121 4.50 -4.60 7.16
C THR A 121 4.67 -6.11 7.34
N GLY A 122 5.60 -6.53 8.20
CA GLY A 122 6.02 -7.91 8.37
C GLY A 122 7.29 -8.22 7.60
N SER A 123 7.95 -9.31 8.00
CA SER A 123 9.17 -9.81 7.38
C SER A 123 8.91 -10.40 5.99
N MET A 124 10.01 -10.68 5.29
CA MET A 124 10.02 -11.34 3.99
C MET A 124 10.66 -12.73 4.12
N LEU A 125 10.07 -13.74 3.49
CA LEU A 125 10.60 -15.11 3.44
C LEU A 125 11.08 -15.46 2.03
N PRO A 126 12.15 -16.27 1.89
CA PRO A 126 12.49 -16.90 0.63
C PRO A 126 11.29 -17.65 0.04
N VAL A 127 11.15 -17.61 -1.29
CA VAL A 127 10.12 -18.40 -1.96
C VAL A 127 10.50 -19.88 -1.91
N GLU A 128 9.65 -20.68 -1.27
CA GLU A 128 9.75 -22.15 -1.22
C GLU A 128 9.14 -22.79 -2.46
N GLY A 129 8.08 -22.20 -3.00
CA GLY A 129 7.37 -22.72 -4.15
C GLY A 129 6.20 -21.85 -4.60
N PHE A 130 5.59 -22.26 -5.71
CA PHE A 130 4.42 -21.60 -6.28
C PHE A 130 3.26 -22.57 -6.44
N ILE A 131 2.04 -22.06 -6.26
CA ILE A 131 0.79 -22.75 -6.57
C ILE A 131 0.37 -22.31 -7.97
N GLU A 132 0.60 -23.18 -8.96
CA GLU A 132 0.39 -22.87 -10.38
C GLU A 132 -1.10 -22.98 -10.74
N CYS A 133 -1.71 -21.85 -11.03
CA CYS A 133 -3.15 -21.76 -11.29
C CYS A 133 -3.49 -21.56 -12.78
N GLN A 134 -2.52 -21.55 -13.70
CA GLN A 134 -2.79 -21.30 -15.13
C GLN A 134 -3.38 -22.52 -15.85
N ASN A 135 -3.26 -23.71 -15.28
CA ASN A 135 -3.76 -24.96 -15.84
C ASN A 135 -5.12 -25.38 -15.27
N LEU A 136 -5.71 -24.56 -14.40
CA LEU A 136 -7.05 -24.82 -13.87
C LEU A 136 -8.10 -24.61 -14.96
N GLN A 137 -9.19 -25.36 -14.90
CA GLN A 137 -10.34 -25.14 -15.79
C GLN A 137 -11.16 -23.92 -15.34
N GLY A 138 -11.30 -23.74 -14.03
CA GLY A 138 -11.86 -22.54 -13.42
C GLY A 138 -10.89 -21.36 -13.46
N LEU A 139 -11.39 -20.21 -13.02
CA LEU A 139 -10.62 -18.97 -12.99
C LEU A 139 -9.94 -18.76 -11.62
N SER A 140 -8.68 -18.32 -11.65
CA SER A 140 -7.94 -17.85 -10.48
C SER A 140 -7.67 -16.35 -10.55
N CYS A 141 -7.87 -15.65 -9.43
CA CYS A 141 -7.66 -14.23 -9.27
C CYS A 141 -6.79 -13.95 -8.05
N ALA A 142 -5.59 -13.43 -8.28
CA ALA A 142 -4.67 -12.97 -7.25
C ALA A 142 -3.98 -11.70 -7.74
N ARG A 143 -3.72 -10.74 -6.84
CA ARG A 143 -3.12 -9.43 -7.16
C ARG A 143 -1.88 -9.18 -6.33
N GLY A 144 -0.97 -8.40 -6.90
CA GLY A 144 0.28 -7.99 -6.24
C GLY A 144 1.46 -8.87 -6.63
N MET A 145 2.63 -8.53 -6.08
CA MET A 145 3.86 -9.27 -6.32
C MET A 145 4.02 -10.33 -5.22
N GLY A 146 3.83 -11.60 -5.59
CA GLY A 146 3.86 -12.73 -4.67
C GLY A 146 2.60 -12.87 -3.82
N PRO A 147 1.41 -12.97 -4.43
CA PRO A 147 0.16 -13.03 -3.69
C PRO A 147 0.07 -14.33 -2.87
N VAL A 148 -0.28 -14.17 -1.59
CA VAL A 148 -0.48 -15.27 -0.63
C VAL A 148 -1.95 -15.63 -0.40
N HIS A 149 -2.86 -14.84 -0.99
CA HIS A 149 -4.30 -15.09 -1.05
C HIS A 149 -4.74 -15.16 -2.52
N CYS A 150 -5.66 -16.07 -2.85
CA CYS A 150 -6.19 -16.23 -4.20
C CYS A 150 -7.68 -16.57 -4.18
N GLY A 151 -8.46 -15.87 -5.01
CA GLY A 151 -9.88 -16.15 -5.22
C GLY A 151 -10.09 -17.04 -6.43
N PHE A 152 -11.05 -17.93 -6.35
CA PHE A 152 -11.40 -18.86 -7.42
C PHE A 152 -12.89 -18.80 -7.77
N TYR A 153 -13.17 -19.10 -9.04
CA TYR A 153 -14.52 -19.10 -9.65
C TYR A 153 -14.63 -20.29 -10.59
N ASP A 154 -15.81 -20.91 -10.63
CA ASP A 154 -16.15 -21.98 -11.57
C ASP A 154 -15.14 -23.16 -11.53
N LEU A 155 -14.66 -23.53 -10.34
CA LEU A 155 -13.71 -24.65 -10.17
C LEU A 155 -14.37 -25.99 -10.53
N SER A 156 -13.66 -26.82 -11.30
CA SER A 156 -14.08 -28.20 -11.55
C SER A 156 -13.70 -29.14 -10.39
N ASP A 157 -14.25 -30.36 -10.38
CA ASP A 157 -13.86 -31.39 -9.41
C ASP A 157 -12.35 -31.72 -9.48
N HIS A 158 -11.78 -31.67 -10.69
CA HIS A 158 -10.35 -31.88 -10.91
C HIS A 158 -9.53 -30.72 -10.31
N ASP A 159 -9.96 -29.47 -10.53
CA ASP A 159 -9.31 -28.30 -9.95
C ASP A 159 -9.36 -28.36 -8.41
N MET A 160 -10.50 -28.72 -7.84
CA MET A 160 -10.70 -28.87 -6.41
C MET A 160 -9.80 -29.96 -5.81
N ALA A 161 -9.64 -31.10 -6.49
CA ALA A 161 -8.73 -32.16 -6.07
C ALA A 161 -7.27 -31.67 -6.06
N TYR A 162 -6.83 -31.03 -7.15
CA TYR A 162 -5.49 -30.45 -7.25
C TYR A 162 -5.22 -29.44 -6.13
N LEU A 163 -6.11 -28.48 -5.91
CA LEU A 163 -5.91 -27.42 -4.91
C LEU A 163 -5.88 -27.96 -3.47
N ARG A 164 -6.72 -28.95 -3.14
CA ARG A 164 -6.78 -29.55 -1.79
C ARG A 164 -5.54 -30.38 -1.46
N GLU A 165 -4.97 -31.04 -2.46
CA GLU A 165 -3.79 -31.89 -2.28
C GLU A 165 -2.46 -31.12 -2.43
N HIS A 166 -2.52 -29.87 -2.91
CA HIS A 166 -1.32 -29.10 -3.19
C HIS A 166 -0.51 -28.81 -1.90
N PRO A 167 0.81 -29.11 -1.87
CA PRO A 167 1.62 -28.96 -0.66
C PRO A 167 1.76 -27.52 -0.18
N GLY A 168 1.62 -26.54 -1.08
CA GLY A 168 1.63 -25.11 -0.76
C GLY A 168 0.31 -24.56 -0.21
N MET A 169 -0.77 -25.34 -0.18
CA MET A 169 -2.08 -24.89 0.28
C MET A 169 -2.18 -24.95 1.81
N GLU A 170 -2.58 -23.84 2.45
CA GLU A 170 -2.89 -23.80 3.88
C GLU A 170 -4.39 -23.97 4.12
N ARG A 171 -5.20 -23.19 3.42
CA ARG A 171 -6.66 -23.22 3.51
C ARG A 171 -7.29 -23.00 2.14
N LEU A 172 -8.44 -23.64 1.93
CA LEU A 172 -9.36 -23.37 0.83
C LEU A 172 -10.76 -23.32 1.42
N LEU A 173 -11.36 -22.13 1.44
CA LEU A 173 -12.65 -21.86 2.07
C LEU A 173 -13.66 -21.52 0.98
N THR A 174 -14.89 -22.01 1.12
CA THR A 174 -16.04 -21.48 0.39
C THR A 174 -16.33 -20.04 0.82
N ARG A 175 -17.05 -19.29 -0.01
CA ARG A 175 -17.59 -17.97 0.35
C ARG A 175 -18.36 -17.99 1.66
N GLU A 176 -19.20 -19.01 1.86
CA GLU A 176 -20.03 -19.13 3.07
C GLU A 176 -19.15 -19.31 4.31
N GLU A 177 -18.16 -20.21 4.25
CA GLU A 177 -17.23 -20.44 5.36
C GLU A 177 -16.39 -19.19 5.68
N ALA A 178 -15.87 -18.52 4.65
CA ALA A 178 -15.00 -17.35 4.82
C ALA A 178 -15.72 -16.11 5.37
N LEU A 179 -17.02 -15.98 5.13
CA LEU A 179 -17.83 -14.82 5.52
C LEU A 179 -18.73 -15.10 6.73
N LYS A 180 -18.76 -16.34 7.24
CA LYS A 180 -19.74 -16.82 8.23
C LYS A 180 -19.87 -15.90 9.45
N ASP A 181 -18.74 -15.44 9.98
CA ASP A 181 -18.67 -14.62 11.19
C ASP A 181 -18.41 -13.14 10.89
N TRP A 182 -18.44 -12.74 9.62
CA TRP A 182 -18.19 -11.37 9.18
C TRP A 182 -19.49 -10.67 8.83
N ASP A 183 -19.72 -9.51 9.48
CA ASP A 183 -20.74 -8.55 9.05
C ASP A 183 -20.24 -7.75 7.83
N ALA A 184 -20.00 -8.48 6.73
CA ALA A 184 -19.37 -7.93 5.54
C ALA A 184 -20.27 -6.91 4.82
N ALA A 185 -19.65 -5.86 4.29
CA ALA A 185 -20.35 -4.88 3.45
C ALA A 185 -20.93 -5.58 2.20
N ASP A 186 -22.08 -5.10 1.72
CA ASP A 186 -22.79 -5.75 0.61
C ASP A 186 -21.94 -5.79 -0.67
N ASP A 187 -21.21 -4.72 -0.94
CA ASP A 187 -20.32 -4.59 -2.09
C ASP A 187 -19.09 -5.49 -1.96
N PHE A 188 -18.59 -5.72 -0.74
CA PHE A 188 -17.56 -6.72 -0.45
C PHE A 188 -18.08 -8.13 -0.70
N LYS A 189 -19.28 -8.47 -0.20
CA LYS A 189 -19.92 -9.79 -0.39
C LYS A 189 -20.14 -10.09 -1.87
N GLU A 190 -20.60 -9.11 -2.64
CA GLU A 190 -20.84 -9.23 -4.08
C GLU A 190 -19.55 -9.53 -4.85
N ARG A 191 -18.44 -8.88 -4.47
CA ARG A 191 -17.13 -9.06 -5.10
C ARG A 191 -16.35 -10.28 -4.59
N PHE A 192 -16.75 -10.85 -3.45
CA PHE A 192 -16.04 -11.96 -2.83
C PHE A 192 -16.03 -13.19 -3.76
N PRO A 193 -14.91 -13.92 -3.89
CA PRO A 193 -14.85 -15.10 -4.75
C PRO A 193 -15.79 -16.22 -4.28
N GLU A 194 -15.98 -17.25 -5.10
CA GLU A 194 -16.72 -18.46 -4.71
C GLU A 194 -15.92 -19.29 -3.70
N TYR A 195 -14.61 -19.32 -3.91
CA TYR A 195 -13.64 -19.86 -2.97
C TYR A 195 -12.50 -18.89 -2.75
N ILE A 196 -12.02 -18.78 -1.52
CA ILE A 196 -10.80 -18.07 -1.18
C ILE A 196 -9.78 -19.07 -0.66
N ALA A 197 -8.54 -18.94 -1.11
CA ALA A 197 -7.44 -19.77 -0.66
C ALA A 197 -6.34 -18.94 -0.01
N VAL A 198 -5.64 -19.62 0.87
CA VAL A 198 -4.53 -19.10 1.65
C VAL A 198 -3.32 -20.01 1.41
N ALA A 199 -2.23 -19.44 0.92
CA ALA A 199 -0.97 -20.17 0.72
C ALA A 199 -0.24 -20.34 2.06
N ARG A 200 0.44 -21.47 2.24
CA ARG A 200 1.38 -21.66 3.35
C ARG A 200 2.47 -20.60 3.30
N ARG A 201 3.05 -20.27 4.46
CA ARG A 201 4.24 -19.40 4.54
C ARG A 201 5.33 -19.90 3.58
N GLY A 202 5.97 -18.99 2.85
CA GLY A 202 6.97 -19.32 1.82
C GLY A 202 6.38 -19.69 0.45
N TRP A 203 5.06 -19.87 0.32
CA TRP A 203 4.38 -20.15 -0.94
C TRP A 203 3.57 -18.95 -1.45
N ALA A 204 3.49 -18.80 -2.77
CA ALA A 204 2.65 -17.79 -3.42
C ALA A 204 1.86 -18.39 -4.58
N PHE A 205 0.74 -17.78 -4.91
CA PHE A 205 -0.06 -18.14 -6.08
C PHE A 205 0.53 -17.55 -7.35
N ARG A 206 0.43 -18.30 -8.45
CA ARG A 206 0.73 -17.81 -9.80
C ARG A 206 -0.47 -18.03 -10.71
N ASN A 207 -1.12 -16.95 -11.08
CA ASN A 207 -2.32 -16.91 -11.92
C ASN A 207 -2.04 -16.24 -13.27
N PHE A 208 -3.06 -16.21 -14.15
CA PHE A 208 -3.00 -15.39 -15.35
C PHE A 208 -2.78 -13.92 -14.99
N GLY A 209 -1.80 -13.27 -15.62
CA GLY A 209 -1.40 -11.89 -15.31
C GLY A 209 -0.35 -11.75 -14.20
N SER A 210 0.09 -12.85 -13.58
CA SER A 210 1.29 -12.83 -12.73
C SER A 210 2.50 -12.34 -13.53
N GLY A 211 3.29 -11.42 -12.94
CA GLY A 211 4.46 -10.87 -13.60
C GLY A 211 5.51 -11.94 -13.91
N PRO A 212 6.25 -11.84 -15.03
CA PRO A 212 7.25 -12.83 -15.42
C PRO A 212 8.55 -12.73 -14.62
N ARG A 213 8.72 -11.68 -13.79
CA ARG A 213 9.94 -11.47 -13.01
C ARG A 213 10.02 -12.53 -11.90
N PRO A 214 11.16 -13.23 -11.74
CA PRO A 214 11.36 -14.11 -10.61
C PRO A 214 11.20 -13.36 -9.28
N LEU A 215 10.46 -13.96 -8.35
CA LEU A 215 10.35 -13.48 -6.98
C LEU A 215 11.29 -14.31 -6.12
N LEU A 216 12.20 -13.64 -5.41
CA LEU A 216 13.19 -14.30 -4.55
C LEU A 216 12.68 -14.41 -3.12
N LYS A 217 11.97 -13.38 -2.66
CA LYS A 217 11.25 -13.37 -1.39
C LYS A 217 9.82 -12.85 -1.57
N ILE A 218 8.94 -13.28 -0.67
CA ILE A 218 7.54 -12.86 -0.56
C ILE A 218 7.22 -12.49 0.88
N SER A 219 6.07 -11.85 1.10
CA SER A 219 5.62 -11.54 2.47
C SER A 219 5.55 -12.81 3.31
N ALA A 220 6.04 -12.73 4.54
CA ALA A 220 6.03 -13.84 5.47
C ALA A 220 4.63 -14.20 5.98
N ARG A 221 3.62 -13.33 5.81
CA ARG A 221 2.33 -13.38 6.53
C ARG A 221 2.55 -13.47 8.05
N ASP A 222 3.31 -12.53 8.60
CA ASP A 222 3.48 -12.45 10.04
C ASP A 222 2.16 -12.03 10.68
N ARG A 223 1.78 -12.74 11.75
CA ARG A 223 0.58 -12.45 12.53
C ARG A 223 0.70 -11.16 13.32
N GLU A 224 1.93 -10.79 13.63
CA GLU A 224 2.26 -9.59 14.37
C GLU A 224 3.29 -8.79 13.58
N ILE A 225 3.14 -7.47 13.60
CA ILE A 225 4.05 -6.51 12.99
C ILE A 225 4.52 -5.49 14.04
N PRO A 226 5.68 -4.86 13.86
CA PRO A 226 6.14 -3.85 14.81
C PRO A 226 5.37 -2.55 14.62
N ILE A 227 4.90 -1.98 15.73
CA ILE A 227 4.44 -0.60 15.80
C ILE A 227 5.17 0.16 16.90
N VAL A 228 5.85 1.24 16.53
CA VAL A 228 6.35 2.27 17.46
C VAL A 228 5.27 3.33 17.59
N SER A 229 4.75 3.50 18.81
CA SER A 229 3.65 4.42 19.10
C SER A 229 3.72 4.85 20.57
N PRO A 230 3.27 6.08 20.91
CA PRO A 230 3.16 6.50 22.31
C PRO A 230 2.13 5.71 23.12
N LEU A 231 1.21 5.00 22.44
CA LEU A 231 0.21 4.12 23.03
C LEU A 231 0.35 2.72 22.47
N THR A 232 0.05 1.70 23.28
CA THR A 232 -0.06 0.33 22.80
C THR A 232 -1.15 0.21 21.74
N VAL A 233 -0.84 -0.49 20.65
CA VAL A 233 -1.76 -0.75 19.54
C VAL A 233 -1.89 -2.25 19.40
N GLU A 234 -3.09 -2.78 19.68
CA GLU A 234 -3.32 -4.24 19.68
C GLU A 234 -3.55 -4.80 18.28
N SER A 235 -4.09 -4.00 17.36
CA SER A 235 -4.36 -4.38 15.97
C SER A 235 -4.10 -3.21 15.03
N ILE A 236 -3.72 -3.49 13.79
CA ILE A 236 -3.42 -2.45 12.78
C ILE A 236 -4.59 -1.48 12.57
N THR A 237 -5.83 -1.94 12.74
CA THR A 237 -7.04 -1.11 12.60
C THR A 237 -7.21 -0.10 13.72
N ALA A 238 -6.47 -0.23 14.83
CA ALA A 238 -6.48 0.73 15.93
C ALA A 238 -5.50 1.91 15.73
N VAL A 239 -4.60 1.85 14.74
CA VAL A 239 -3.63 2.93 14.46
C VAL A 239 -4.32 4.28 14.19
N PRO A 240 -5.38 4.35 13.37
CA PRO A 240 -6.06 5.62 13.10
C PRO A 240 -6.68 6.25 14.35
N ALA A 241 -7.11 5.45 15.33
CA ALA A 241 -7.63 5.99 16.59
C ALA A 241 -6.52 6.67 17.43
N VAL A 242 -5.30 6.12 17.41
CA VAL A 242 -4.14 6.76 18.07
C VAL A 242 -3.79 8.07 17.39
N MET A 243 -3.70 8.07 16.06
CA MET A 243 -3.46 9.28 15.27
C MET A 243 -4.54 10.33 15.50
N ASP A 244 -5.81 9.90 15.51
CA ASP A 244 -6.96 10.77 15.79
C ASP A 244 -6.86 11.42 17.17
N GLY A 245 -6.46 10.66 18.20
CA GLY A 245 -6.26 11.17 19.55
C GLY A 245 -5.20 12.28 19.63
N ILE A 246 -4.09 12.15 18.89
CA ILE A 246 -3.05 13.19 18.79
C ILE A 246 -3.60 14.44 18.10
N LEU A 247 -4.24 14.24 16.94
CA LEU A 247 -4.84 15.31 16.15
C LEU A 247 -5.97 16.04 16.90
N SER A 248 -6.79 15.34 17.67
CA SER A 248 -7.89 15.91 18.45
C SER A 248 -7.41 16.84 19.56
N ARG A 249 -6.15 16.68 20.03
CA ARG A 249 -5.52 17.55 21.03
C ARG A 249 -4.76 18.74 20.44
N GLY A 250 -4.83 18.96 19.13
CA GLY A 250 -4.09 20.03 18.46
C GLY A 250 -2.68 19.64 17.99
N GLY A 251 -2.23 18.40 18.24
CA GLY A 251 -0.90 17.92 17.84
C GLY A 251 -0.73 17.70 16.33
N LYS A 252 0.51 17.44 15.93
CA LYS A 252 0.87 16.93 14.59
C LYS A 252 1.31 15.47 14.72
N VAL A 253 1.03 14.67 13.71
CA VAL A 253 1.38 13.25 13.68
C VAL A 253 1.95 12.86 12.32
N ALA A 254 3.00 12.04 12.32
CA ALA A 254 3.52 11.37 11.14
C ALA A 254 3.40 9.85 11.32
N LEU A 255 2.92 9.14 10.30
CA LEU A 255 2.95 7.69 10.21
C LEU A 255 3.97 7.28 9.14
N VAL A 256 5.04 6.60 9.55
CA VAL A 256 6.06 6.06 8.66
C VAL A 256 5.87 4.55 8.53
N VAL A 257 5.64 4.06 7.31
CA VAL A 257 5.46 2.63 7.02
C VAL A 257 6.70 2.11 6.30
N ILE A 258 7.35 1.10 6.87
CA ILE A 258 8.55 0.45 6.30
C ILE A 258 8.14 -0.93 5.76
N GLU A 259 8.11 -1.07 4.43
CA GLU A 259 7.70 -2.33 3.81
C GLU A 259 8.80 -3.40 3.90
N GLY A 260 8.42 -4.63 4.24
CA GLY A 260 9.34 -5.76 4.42
C GLY A 260 10.08 -5.81 5.76
N ALA A 261 9.78 -4.89 6.69
CA ALA A 261 10.32 -4.91 8.05
C ALA A 261 9.36 -5.61 9.03
N GLY A 262 9.88 -6.61 9.76
CA GLY A 262 9.17 -7.34 10.82
C GLY A 262 9.60 -6.91 12.23
N CYS A 263 9.11 -7.62 13.26
CA CYS A 263 9.29 -7.23 14.66
C CYS A 263 10.76 -7.10 15.09
N ASP A 264 11.63 -7.94 14.53
CA ASP A 264 13.06 -7.91 14.83
C ASP A 264 13.82 -6.76 14.13
N ASP A 265 13.19 -6.09 13.17
CA ASP A 265 13.83 -5.06 12.33
C ASP A 265 13.63 -3.62 12.85
N ILE A 266 12.59 -3.35 13.64
CA ILE A 266 12.23 -1.99 14.09
C ILE A 266 12.43 -1.86 15.61
N PRO A 267 13.51 -1.20 16.06
CA PRO A 267 13.78 -1.00 17.48
C PRO A 267 12.67 -0.23 18.20
N GLY A 268 12.28 -0.71 19.38
CA GLY A 268 11.24 -0.08 20.20
C GLY A 268 9.81 -0.33 19.70
N GLY A 269 9.62 -1.12 18.63
CA GLY A 269 8.32 -1.54 18.16
C GLY A 269 7.70 -2.56 19.13
N SER A 270 6.43 -2.35 19.48
CA SER A 270 5.64 -3.37 20.16
C SER A 270 4.93 -4.26 19.12
N PRO A 271 4.78 -5.57 19.36
CA PRO A 271 3.98 -6.43 18.50
C PRO A 271 2.53 -5.93 18.42
N CYS A 272 2.01 -5.85 17.20
CA CYS A 272 0.63 -5.46 16.89
C CYS A 272 0.03 -6.49 15.95
N SER A 273 -1.20 -6.95 16.22
CA SER A 273 -1.86 -7.96 15.40
C SER A 273 -2.17 -7.44 13.99
N ALA A 274 -1.73 -8.21 13.00
CA ALA A 274 -2.09 -8.11 11.58
C ALA A 274 -2.97 -9.29 11.14
N GLU A 275 -3.55 -10.04 12.07
CA GLU A 275 -4.45 -11.17 11.80
C GLU A 275 -5.92 -10.76 11.95
N LEU A 276 -6.76 -11.31 11.08
CA LEU A 276 -8.22 -11.21 11.12
C LEU A 276 -8.82 -12.57 10.74
N ASP A 277 -9.09 -13.40 11.76
CA ASP A 277 -9.59 -14.78 11.61
C ASP A 277 -8.71 -15.64 10.69
N TRP A 278 -9.17 -15.98 9.48
CA TRP A 278 -8.40 -16.76 8.50
C TRP A 278 -7.44 -15.89 7.68
N TYR A 279 -7.59 -14.57 7.74
CA TYR A 279 -6.86 -13.61 6.92
C TYR A 279 -5.66 -13.01 7.67
N THR A 280 -4.58 -12.73 6.94
CA THR A 280 -3.44 -11.98 7.47
C THR A 280 -3.18 -10.79 6.56
N TYR A 281 -3.21 -9.58 7.10
CA TYR A 281 -2.85 -8.39 6.34
C TYR A 281 -1.36 -8.45 5.95
N THR A 282 -1.09 -8.32 4.67
CA THR A 282 0.27 -8.24 4.12
C THR A 282 0.47 -6.87 3.46
N GLY A 283 1.72 -6.37 3.36
CA GLY A 283 2.08 -5.04 2.81
C GLY A 283 1.56 -4.72 1.40
N GLY A 284 0.26 -4.51 1.31
CA GLY A 284 -0.55 -4.34 0.11
C GLY A 284 -1.80 -3.56 0.44
N ASP A 285 -2.67 -3.45 -0.55
CA ASP A 285 -3.76 -2.49 -0.61
C ASP A 285 -4.68 -2.51 0.64
N ASP A 286 -5.08 -3.70 1.06
CA ASP A 286 -5.94 -3.96 2.22
C ASP A 286 -5.28 -3.61 3.58
N PHE A 287 -3.97 -3.88 3.70
CA PHE A 287 -3.17 -3.53 4.88
C PHE A 287 -3.12 -2.02 5.03
N TYR A 288 -2.81 -1.30 3.95
CA TYR A 288 -2.74 0.16 3.99
C TYR A 288 -4.11 0.77 4.27
N GLN A 289 -5.17 0.23 3.68
CA GLN A 289 -6.52 0.70 3.97
C GLN A 289 -6.89 0.48 5.45
N ALA A 290 -6.59 -0.68 6.02
CA ALA A 290 -6.82 -0.95 7.45
C ALA A 290 -6.00 -0.01 8.35
N LEU A 291 -4.71 0.16 8.03
CA LEU A 291 -3.78 0.99 8.78
C LEU A 291 -4.15 2.48 8.75
N MET A 292 -4.70 2.97 7.64
CA MET A 292 -5.02 4.40 7.45
C MET A 292 -6.44 4.77 7.88
N THR A 293 -7.40 3.85 7.74
CA THR A 293 -8.83 4.14 7.98
C THR A 293 -9.39 3.47 9.23
N GLY A 294 -8.77 2.39 9.69
CA GLY A 294 -9.25 1.57 10.79
C GLY A 294 -10.33 0.58 10.34
N THR A 295 -10.57 0.49 9.03
CA THR A 295 -11.59 -0.35 8.44
C THR A 295 -11.07 -1.78 8.29
N GLU A 296 -11.68 -2.71 9.03
CA GLU A 296 -11.45 -4.15 8.88
C GLU A 296 -11.78 -4.63 7.46
N LEU A 297 -11.13 -5.71 7.02
CA LEU A 297 -11.13 -6.17 5.63
C LEU A 297 -12.54 -6.32 5.08
N TYR A 298 -13.41 -6.96 5.86
CA TYR A 298 -14.79 -7.26 5.45
C TYR A 298 -15.69 -6.02 5.31
N ARG A 299 -15.23 -4.84 5.77
CA ARG A 299 -15.89 -3.54 5.59
C ARG A 299 -15.23 -2.68 4.49
N GLN A 300 -14.13 -3.15 3.89
CA GLN A 300 -13.52 -2.52 2.72
C GLN A 300 -14.28 -2.92 1.46
N SER A 301 -14.06 -2.24 0.32
CA SER A 301 -14.81 -2.52 -0.92
C SER A 301 -14.23 -3.65 -1.77
N TYR A 302 -12.95 -4.00 -1.57
CA TYR A 302 -12.20 -4.85 -2.49
C TYR A 302 -11.64 -6.09 -1.77
N PRO A 303 -12.36 -7.23 -1.75
CA PRO A 303 -11.89 -8.44 -1.10
C PRO A 303 -10.66 -9.03 -1.80
N PRO A 304 -9.82 -9.83 -1.10
CA PRO A 304 -8.76 -10.57 -1.76
C PRO A 304 -9.34 -11.50 -2.82
N GLY A 305 -8.67 -11.57 -3.97
CA GLY A 305 -9.06 -12.48 -5.06
C GLY A 305 -10.36 -12.12 -5.80
N PHE A 306 -10.87 -10.90 -5.66
CA PHE A 306 -11.93 -10.40 -6.53
C PHE A 306 -11.48 -10.31 -8.00
N ARG A 307 -12.45 -10.34 -8.92
CA ARG A 307 -12.23 -10.22 -10.38
C ARG A 307 -11.94 -8.77 -10.77
N TYR A 308 -10.76 -8.28 -10.40
CA TYR A 308 -10.36 -6.88 -10.55
C TYR A 308 -10.39 -6.33 -11.97
N TYR A 309 -10.23 -7.18 -12.98
CA TYR A 309 -10.26 -6.78 -14.39
C TYR A 309 -11.65 -6.33 -14.85
N PHE A 310 -12.73 -6.65 -14.11
CA PHE A 310 -14.05 -6.07 -14.36
C PHE A 310 -14.15 -4.61 -13.89
N GLU A 311 -13.29 -4.19 -12.96
CA GLU A 311 -13.27 -2.81 -12.46
C GLU A 311 -12.31 -1.93 -13.28
N ASP A 312 -11.33 -2.54 -13.95
CA ASP A 312 -10.29 -1.87 -14.75
C ASP A 312 -10.74 -1.61 -16.20
N THR A 313 -11.83 -0.85 -16.36
CA THR A 313 -12.40 -0.52 -17.67
C THR A 313 -11.82 0.78 -18.26
N PRO A 314 -11.85 0.98 -19.60
CA PRO A 314 -11.34 2.20 -20.24
C PRO A 314 -12.01 3.50 -19.78
N ASP A 315 -13.23 3.42 -19.28
CA ASP A 315 -14.05 4.53 -18.78
C ASP A 315 -14.02 4.65 -17.25
N LYS A 316 -13.23 3.85 -16.55
CA LYS A 316 -13.16 3.89 -15.09
C LYS A 316 -12.69 5.27 -14.59
N PRO A 317 -13.26 5.78 -13.50
CA PRO A 317 -12.70 6.94 -12.83
C PRO A 317 -11.30 6.60 -12.28
N TYR A 318 -10.46 7.61 -12.17
CA TYR A 318 -9.10 7.52 -11.63
C TYR A 318 -8.23 6.50 -12.40
N PRO A 319 -7.94 6.74 -13.70
CA PRO A 319 -7.23 5.77 -14.55
C PRO A 319 -5.83 5.40 -14.03
N TYR A 320 -5.19 6.27 -13.24
CA TYR A 320 -3.85 6.04 -12.68
C TYR A 320 -3.84 5.24 -11.36
N SER A 321 -5.01 4.91 -10.82
CA SER A 321 -5.19 4.30 -9.49
C SER A 321 -5.44 2.79 -9.56
N GLY A 322 -4.80 2.05 -10.47
CA GLY A 322 -5.03 0.59 -10.58
C GLY A 322 -6.52 0.25 -10.79
N PRO A 323 -7.09 -0.81 -10.19
CA PRO A 323 -8.51 -1.12 -10.34
C PRO A 323 -9.43 -0.30 -9.42
N TYR A 324 -8.88 0.66 -8.66
CA TYR A 324 -9.65 1.45 -7.71
C TYR A 324 -10.49 2.50 -8.43
N ARG A 325 -11.79 2.51 -8.11
CA ARG A 325 -12.78 3.42 -8.70
C ARG A 325 -13.07 4.62 -7.80
N GLU A 326 -12.62 4.54 -6.56
CA GLU A 326 -12.81 5.55 -5.53
C GLU A 326 -11.50 5.78 -4.79
N LEU A 327 -11.32 6.99 -4.28
CA LEU A 327 -10.24 7.33 -3.37
C LEU A 327 -10.77 7.30 -1.93
N PRO A 328 -10.02 6.77 -0.96
CA PRO A 328 -10.51 6.49 0.37
C PRO A 328 -10.87 7.76 1.11
N SER A 329 -11.74 7.60 2.12
CA SER A 329 -12.00 8.60 3.13
C SER A 329 -11.32 8.19 4.45
N THR A 330 -10.52 9.07 5.04
CA THR A 330 -9.91 8.90 6.35
C THR A 330 -10.68 9.70 7.40
N PRO A 331 -10.59 9.31 8.69
CA PRO A 331 -11.33 10.00 9.76
C PRO A 331 -11.03 11.51 9.85
N TRP A 332 -9.79 11.91 9.60
CA TRP A 332 -9.35 13.30 9.73
C TRP A 332 -9.77 14.23 8.59
N MET A 333 -10.07 13.71 7.40
CA MET A 333 -10.57 14.54 6.30
C MET A 333 -11.88 15.24 6.63
N SER A 334 -12.80 14.55 7.30
CA SER A 334 -14.08 15.12 7.74
C SER A 334 -13.94 16.36 8.63
N ARG A 335 -12.78 16.50 9.29
CA ARG A 335 -12.45 17.61 10.20
C ARG A 335 -11.66 18.73 9.53
N GLY A 336 -11.41 18.64 8.22
CA GLY A 336 -10.62 19.63 7.48
C GLY A 336 -9.16 19.71 7.92
N ILE A 337 -8.62 18.63 8.48
CA ILE A 337 -7.22 18.54 8.89
C ILE A 337 -6.38 18.37 7.63
N LYS A 338 -5.46 19.32 7.40
CA LYS A 338 -4.56 19.27 6.25
C LYS A 338 -3.56 18.11 6.37
N THR A 339 -3.45 17.35 5.30
CA THR A 339 -2.72 16.07 5.25
C THR A 339 -1.84 15.96 4.02
N ILE A 340 -0.66 15.36 4.18
CA ILE A 340 0.20 15.00 3.05
C ILE A 340 0.64 13.54 3.13
N ALA A 341 0.94 12.96 1.97
CA ALA A 341 1.58 11.65 1.85
C ALA A 341 2.76 11.73 0.88
N ALA A 342 3.87 11.07 1.21
CA ALA A 342 5.02 10.93 0.33
C ALA A 342 5.49 9.47 0.36
N GLY A 343 5.91 8.89 -0.77
CA GLY A 343 6.32 7.49 -0.69
C GLY A 343 6.89 6.84 -1.93
N SER A 344 7.81 5.90 -1.69
CA SER A 344 8.41 5.04 -2.71
C SER A 344 7.55 3.81 -3.03
N ARG A 345 6.24 3.89 -2.79
CA ARG A 345 5.27 2.84 -3.11
C ARG A 345 4.20 3.36 -4.06
N GLY A 346 4.44 3.21 -5.35
CA GLY A 346 3.54 3.66 -6.39
C GLY A 346 2.14 3.06 -6.27
N ILE A 347 1.14 3.82 -6.68
CA ILE A 347 -0.30 3.57 -6.50
C ILE A 347 -0.75 3.65 -5.04
N ILE A 348 -0.13 2.88 -4.15
CA ILE A 348 -0.60 2.74 -2.76
C ILE A 348 -0.54 4.08 -2.02
N THR A 349 0.52 4.88 -2.20
CA THR A 349 0.66 6.15 -1.48
C THR A 349 -0.53 7.07 -1.75
N HIS A 350 -0.95 7.28 -3.00
CA HIS A 350 -2.11 8.15 -3.28
C HIS A 350 -3.46 7.45 -3.10
N VAL A 351 -3.56 6.15 -3.39
CA VAL A 351 -4.82 5.41 -3.29
C VAL A 351 -5.18 5.09 -1.86
N MET A 352 -4.25 4.95 -0.93
CA MET A 352 -4.58 4.49 0.43
C MET A 352 -4.42 5.55 1.51
N SER A 353 -3.64 6.60 1.28
CA SER A 353 -3.42 7.65 2.29
C SER A 353 -4.64 8.52 2.55
N GLY A 354 -5.50 8.70 1.53
CA GLY A 354 -6.57 9.70 1.56
C GLY A 354 -6.07 11.14 1.77
N ALA A 355 -4.78 11.42 1.57
CA ALA A 355 -4.20 12.72 1.87
C ALA A 355 -4.67 13.82 0.91
N ASP A 356 -4.63 15.08 1.34
CA ASP A 356 -4.95 16.23 0.47
C ASP A 356 -3.93 16.38 -0.65
N ILE A 357 -2.67 16.05 -0.36
CA ILE A 357 -1.57 16.02 -1.31
C ILE A 357 -0.81 14.72 -1.13
N ALA A 358 -0.77 13.89 -2.16
CA ALA A 358 0.09 12.71 -2.20
C ALA A 358 1.17 12.91 -3.27
N LEU A 359 2.41 12.56 -2.99
CA LEU A 359 3.51 12.49 -3.95
C LEU A 359 4.15 11.11 -3.86
N GLU A 360 4.25 10.41 -4.97
CA GLU A 360 4.73 9.04 -5.00
C GLU A 360 5.68 8.79 -6.16
N CYS A 361 6.43 7.68 -6.06
CA CYS A 361 7.09 7.14 -7.23
C CYS A 361 6.06 6.75 -8.29
N PHE A 362 6.39 7.03 -9.55
CA PHE A 362 5.63 6.55 -10.69
C PHE A 362 6.40 5.41 -11.34
N ALA A 363 6.38 4.24 -10.70
CA ALA A 363 7.01 3.03 -11.20
C ALA A 363 5.97 1.94 -11.50
N ARG A 364 6.22 1.10 -12.52
CA ARG A 364 5.41 -0.10 -12.81
C ARG A 364 6.33 -1.29 -13.05
N ALA A 365 6.15 -2.36 -12.29
CA ALA A 365 6.97 -3.57 -12.40
C ALA A 365 8.49 -3.29 -12.37
N LEU A 366 8.92 -2.43 -11.44
CA LEU A 366 10.30 -1.94 -11.26
C LEU A 366 10.83 -1.05 -12.40
N TYR A 367 10.00 -0.70 -13.38
CA TYR A 367 10.35 0.32 -14.37
C TYR A 367 10.00 1.70 -13.82
N ASN A 368 11.02 2.54 -13.67
CA ASN A 368 10.90 3.91 -13.21
C ASN A 368 10.41 4.80 -14.36
N TYR A 369 9.24 5.44 -14.19
CA TYR A 369 8.70 6.43 -15.11
C TYR A 369 8.72 7.85 -14.53
N GLY A 370 9.30 8.05 -13.35
CA GLY A 370 9.40 9.35 -12.67
C GLY A 370 8.56 9.41 -11.40
N THR A 371 7.82 10.51 -11.21
CA THR A 371 6.97 10.75 -10.03
C THR A 371 5.56 11.15 -10.43
N MET A 372 4.61 10.90 -9.52
CA MET A 372 3.24 11.36 -9.66
C MET A 372 2.81 12.05 -8.38
N ALA A 373 2.11 13.17 -8.50
CA ALA A 373 1.44 13.81 -7.38
C ALA A 373 -0.06 13.91 -7.64
N VAL A 374 -0.84 13.82 -6.56
CA VAL A 374 -2.29 14.00 -6.56
C VAL A 374 -2.61 15.07 -5.54
N ILE A 375 -3.28 16.12 -5.99
CA ILE A 375 -3.80 17.19 -5.13
C ILE A 375 -5.32 17.06 -5.13
N ARG A 376 -5.89 16.54 -4.05
CA ARG A 376 -7.35 16.33 -3.93
C ARG A 376 -8.06 17.67 -4.01
N GLY A 377 -9.14 17.72 -4.78
CA GLY A 377 -10.00 18.88 -4.78
C GLY A 377 -10.69 19.04 -3.43
N ASP A 378 -11.24 20.22 -3.19
CA ASP A 378 -12.23 20.41 -2.13
C ASP A 378 -13.49 19.62 -2.55
N GLY A 379 -13.47 18.30 -2.39
CA GLY A 379 -14.66 17.46 -2.50
C GLY A 379 -15.67 18.03 -1.51
N GLY A 380 -16.84 18.42 -2.03
CA GLY A 380 -17.84 19.21 -1.31
C GLY A 380 -18.04 18.71 0.11
N LYS A 381 -17.86 19.62 1.06
CA LYS A 381 -18.49 19.50 2.36
C LYS A 381 -20.00 19.33 2.20
#